data_AF-A0A0U5ME10-F1
#
_entry.id   AF-A0A0U5ME10-F1
#
_cell.length_a   1.000
_cell.length_b   1.000
_cell.length_c   1.000
_cell.angle_alpha   90.00
_cell.angle_beta   90.00
_cell.angle_gamma   90.00
#
_symmetry.space_group_name_H-M   'P 1'
#
loop_
_entity.id
_entity.type
_entity.pdbx_description
1 polymer ?
#
loop_
_entity_poly.entity_id
_entity_poly.type
_entity_poly.pdbx_seq_one_letter_code
_entity_poly.pdbx_strand_id
1 'polypeptide(L)'
;MHAEMADRRLVAALFLSAALHVLIALLLQVEVLPDLFPKERSERSMEVEVVSEPPRPVKPQPPPEPPAQPEPPPKTETPPQPSPPPLQRPQLQSAPLAEKSSTPRPAQRPDPAPHAAQSGPGLSADTGALSRPAQAAGNLAQSAQDKVLAQVIAMWHFNSGALRGSDMVLSASLLINRDGTLSGPMHKDAPWNPDAAIKGYSKLPDGTTKRMLETFLLALRMAQPLQLPPDDGKGWPRQMILRFKPGDLSR
;
A
#
# COMPACT_ATOMS: atom_id res chain seq x y z
N MET A 1 1.14 -65.90 27.56
CA MET A 1 1.56 -64.50 27.83
C MET A 1 1.09 -63.47 26.79
N HIS A 2 0.46 -63.86 25.66
CA HIS A 2 -0.01 -62.87 24.66
C HIS A 2 -1.42 -62.30 24.90
N ALA A 3 -2.24 -62.92 25.75
CA ALA A 3 -3.61 -62.48 26.01
C ALA A 3 -3.67 -61.15 26.81
N GLU A 4 -2.83 -60.96 27.82
CA GLU A 4 -2.87 -59.74 28.66
C GLU A 4 -2.47 -58.44 27.93
N MET A 5 -1.71 -58.54 26.83
CA MET A 5 -1.30 -57.34 26.09
C MET A 5 -2.42 -56.77 25.20
N ALA A 6 -3.39 -57.59 24.81
CA ALA A 6 -4.53 -57.14 24.01
C ALA A 6 -5.46 -56.23 24.84
N ASP A 7 -5.68 -56.55 26.11
CA ASP A 7 -6.55 -55.77 27.00
C ASP A 7 -6.01 -54.36 27.28
N ARG A 8 -4.69 -54.22 27.46
CA ARG A 8 -4.07 -52.90 27.73
C ARG A 8 -4.24 -51.93 26.56
N ARG A 9 -4.20 -52.42 25.32
CA ARG A 9 -4.38 -51.60 24.12
C ARG A 9 -5.83 -51.15 23.97
N LEU A 10 -6.77 -52.03 24.27
CA LEU A 10 -8.20 -51.71 24.22
C LEU A 10 -8.57 -50.69 25.30
N VAL A 11 -8.05 -50.85 26.52
CA VAL A 11 -8.23 -49.87 27.61
C VAL A 11 -7.61 -48.53 27.23
N ALA A 12 -6.38 -48.50 26.71
CA ALA A 12 -5.74 -47.26 26.27
C ALA A 12 -6.52 -46.55 25.17
N ALA A 13 -7.09 -47.29 24.21
CA ALA A 13 -7.91 -46.72 23.14
C ALA A 13 -9.21 -46.11 23.67
N LEU A 14 -9.87 -46.76 24.63
CA LEU A 14 -11.06 -46.22 25.28
C LEU A 14 -10.77 -44.94 26.07
N PHE A 15 -9.67 -44.92 26.83
CA PHE A 15 -9.22 -43.71 27.54
C PHE A 15 -8.90 -42.56 26.58
N LEU A 16 -8.20 -42.83 25.48
CA LEU A 16 -7.86 -41.81 24.49
C LEU A 16 -9.12 -41.25 23.81
N SER A 17 -10.08 -42.12 23.49
CA SER A 17 -11.37 -41.71 22.93
C SER A 17 -12.14 -40.83 23.91
N ALA A 18 -12.24 -41.24 25.18
CA ALA A 18 -12.91 -40.44 26.21
C ALA A 18 -12.24 -39.07 26.40
N ALA A 19 -10.91 -39.03 26.47
CA ALA A 19 -10.15 -37.78 26.61
C ALA A 19 -10.37 -36.83 25.42
N LEU A 20 -10.42 -37.37 24.20
CA LEU A 20 -10.68 -36.57 23.00
C LEU A 20 -12.08 -35.94 23.03
N HIS A 21 -13.10 -36.70 23.45
CA HIS A 21 -14.47 -36.17 23.53
C HIS A 21 -14.59 -35.07 24.60
N VAL A 22 -13.91 -35.22 25.75
CA VAL A 22 -13.86 -34.19 26.80
C VAL A 22 -13.17 -32.91 26.28
N LEU A 23 -12.08 -33.03 25.54
CA LEU A 23 -11.38 -31.89 24.94
C LEU A 23 -12.27 -31.13 23.96
N ILE A 24 -12.98 -31.84 23.08
CA ILE A 24 -13.91 -31.23 22.11
C ILE A 24 -15.05 -30.53 22.84
N ALA A 25 -15.62 -31.14 23.89
CA ALA A 25 -16.67 -30.51 24.69
C ALA A 25 -16.20 -29.21 25.36
N LEU A 26 -14.97 -29.17 25.88
CA LEU A 26 -14.38 -27.96 26.46
C LEU A 26 -14.18 -26.85 25.42
N LEU A 27 -13.66 -27.19 24.23
CA LEU A 27 -13.47 -26.20 23.16
C LEU A 27 -14.78 -25.55 22.72
N LEU A 28 -15.86 -26.34 22.63
CA LEU A 28 -17.19 -25.83 22.30
C LEU A 28 -17.77 -24.91 23.39
N GLN A 29 -17.38 -25.07 24.66
CA GLN A 29 -17.80 -24.16 25.72
C GLN A 29 -17.10 -22.79 25.64
N VAL A 30 -15.90 -22.71 25.06
CA VAL A 30 -15.16 -21.44 24.92
C VAL A 30 -15.75 -20.53 23.85
N GLU A 31 -16.42 -21.07 22.83
CA GLU A 31 -17.10 -20.26 21.81
C GLU A 31 -18.35 -19.52 22.33
N VAL A 32 -18.85 -19.86 23.52
CA VAL A 32 -20.03 -19.24 24.16
C VAL A 32 -19.65 -18.05 25.07
N LEU A 33 -18.43 -17.51 24.96
CA LEU A 33 -17.98 -16.33 25.73
C LEU A 33 -18.05 -14.95 24.99
N PRO A 34 -19.02 -14.63 24.10
CA PRO A 34 -19.07 -13.30 23.50
C PRO A 34 -19.58 -12.19 24.45
N ASP A 35 -20.09 -12.52 25.64
CA ASP A 35 -20.70 -11.54 26.57
C ASP A 35 -19.71 -10.86 27.54
N LEU A 36 -18.43 -11.26 27.57
CA LEU A 36 -17.43 -10.66 28.46
C LEU A 36 -16.73 -9.41 27.88
N PHE A 37 -17.05 -9.01 26.64
CA PHE A 37 -16.51 -7.81 26.03
C PHE A 37 -17.63 -6.78 25.81
N PRO A 38 -17.80 -5.79 26.72
CA PRO A 38 -18.84 -4.79 26.59
C PRO A 38 -18.64 -3.96 25.33
N LYS A 39 -19.69 -3.95 24.49
CA LYS A 39 -19.80 -3.19 23.26
C LYS A 39 -20.11 -1.72 23.61
N GLU A 40 -19.15 -0.99 24.18
CA GLU A 40 -19.31 0.45 24.43
C GLU A 40 -19.26 1.23 23.12
N ARG A 41 -20.46 1.43 22.55
CA ARG A 41 -20.74 2.37 21.48
C ARG A 41 -21.04 3.72 22.13
N SER A 42 -20.01 4.54 22.36
CA SER A 42 -20.20 5.94 22.75
C SER A 42 -20.26 6.80 21.49
N GLU A 43 -21.48 7.10 21.05
CA GLU A 43 -21.75 8.14 20.06
C GLU A 43 -21.50 9.50 20.72
N ARG A 44 -20.33 10.10 20.49
CA ARG A 44 -20.12 11.54 20.70
C ARG A 44 -20.45 12.28 19.41
N SER A 45 -21.68 12.78 19.34
CA SER A 45 -22.05 13.86 18.43
C SER A 45 -21.25 15.12 18.80
N MET A 46 -20.36 15.56 17.92
CA MET A 46 -19.66 16.82 18.07
C MET A 46 -20.37 17.86 17.20
N GLU A 47 -21.15 18.73 17.85
CA GLU A 47 -21.79 19.88 17.23
C GLU A 47 -20.72 20.97 17.03
N VAL A 48 -20.47 21.36 15.78
CA VAL A 48 -19.48 22.39 15.42
C VAL A 48 -20.22 23.65 15.01
N GLU A 49 -20.21 24.65 15.88
CA GLU A 49 -20.71 25.99 15.62
C GLU A 49 -19.72 26.74 14.71
N VAL A 50 -20.18 27.12 13.50
CA VAL A 50 -19.37 27.81 12.49
C VAL A 50 -19.40 29.31 12.77
N VAL A 51 -18.35 29.84 13.38
CA VAL A 51 -18.09 31.29 13.47
C VAL A 51 -17.45 31.76 12.16
N SER A 52 -18.05 32.77 11.52
CA SER A 52 -17.58 33.38 10.28
C SER A 52 -16.35 34.28 10.52
N GLU A 53 -15.24 34.01 9.82
CA GLU A 53 -13.99 34.78 9.92
C GLU A 53 -14.10 36.13 9.17
N PRO A 54 -13.63 37.27 9.72
CA PRO A 54 -13.68 38.58 9.08
C PRO A 54 -12.66 38.73 7.92
N PRO A 55 -12.92 39.60 6.93
CA PRO A 55 -12.07 39.75 5.75
C PRO A 55 -10.68 40.32 6.09
N ARG A 56 -9.62 39.67 5.60
CA ARG A 56 -8.24 40.13 5.78
C ARG A 56 -7.88 41.30 4.84
N PRO A 57 -6.99 42.22 5.27
CA PRO A 57 -6.61 43.40 4.51
C PRO A 57 -5.72 43.08 3.31
N VAL A 58 -5.83 43.92 2.27
CA VAL A 58 -5.06 43.88 1.02
C VAL A 58 -3.56 44.08 1.30
N LYS A 59 -2.70 43.21 0.76
CA LYS A 59 -1.24 43.32 0.84
C LYS A 59 -0.72 44.53 0.02
N PRO A 60 0.23 45.33 0.53
CA PRO A 60 0.90 46.39 -0.23
C PRO A 60 1.79 45.83 -1.35
N GLN A 61 1.88 46.56 -2.47
CA GLN A 61 2.78 46.28 -3.59
C GLN A 61 4.27 46.35 -3.18
N PRO A 62 5.15 45.55 -3.80
CA PRO A 62 6.60 45.64 -3.57
C PRO A 62 7.21 46.91 -4.19
N PRO A 63 8.31 47.43 -3.61
CA PRO A 63 9.05 48.57 -4.16
C PRO A 63 9.84 48.21 -5.43
N PRO A 64 10.19 49.20 -6.27
CA PRO A 64 10.87 48.98 -7.55
C PRO A 64 12.30 48.44 -7.38
N GLU A 65 12.73 47.62 -8.35
CA GLU A 65 14.05 46.98 -8.40
C GLU A 65 15.21 48.00 -8.49
N PRO A 66 16.36 47.73 -7.84
CA PRO A 66 17.57 48.52 -7.99
C PRO A 66 18.23 48.34 -9.37
N PRO A 67 18.98 49.35 -9.87
CA PRO A 67 19.65 49.29 -11.17
C PRO A 67 20.81 48.29 -11.21
N ALA A 68 21.00 47.70 -12.39
CA ALA A 68 22.00 46.69 -12.71
C ALA A 68 23.44 47.14 -12.38
N GLN A 69 24.22 46.24 -11.77
CA GLN A 69 25.66 46.40 -11.61
C GLN A 69 26.41 46.23 -12.94
N PRO A 70 27.56 46.91 -13.13
CA PRO A 70 28.39 46.77 -14.33
C PRO A 70 29.11 45.42 -14.39
N GLU A 71 29.29 44.92 -15.62
CA GLU A 71 30.05 43.70 -15.92
C GLU A 71 31.52 43.77 -15.46
N PRO A 72 32.10 42.67 -14.96
CA PRO A 72 33.53 42.59 -14.67
C PRO A 72 34.38 42.39 -15.94
N PRO A 73 35.65 42.85 -15.94
CA PRO A 73 36.54 42.85 -17.11
C PRO A 73 37.02 41.44 -17.53
N PRO A 74 37.47 41.30 -18.80
CA PRO A 74 37.87 40.01 -19.38
C PRO A 74 39.12 39.44 -18.71
N LYS A 75 39.06 38.16 -18.34
CA LYS A 75 40.21 37.38 -17.88
C LYS A 75 41.07 36.93 -19.05
N THR A 76 42.36 37.14 -18.84
CA THR A 76 43.53 36.84 -19.65
C THR A 76 43.61 35.38 -20.09
N GLU A 77 43.97 35.19 -21.37
CA GLU A 77 44.30 33.89 -21.98
C GLU A 77 45.44 33.20 -21.23
N THR A 78 45.26 31.90 -20.97
CA THR A 78 46.32 30.99 -20.50
C THR A 78 46.52 29.94 -21.61
N PRO A 79 47.77 29.59 -21.97
CA PRO A 79 48.06 28.73 -23.12
C PRO A 79 47.50 27.30 -22.98
N PRO A 80 47.22 26.64 -24.12
CA PRO A 80 46.49 25.36 -24.17
C PRO A 80 47.34 24.20 -23.65
N GLN A 81 46.78 23.47 -22.69
CA GLN A 81 47.27 22.17 -22.24
C GLN A 81 46.87 21.10 -23.29
N PRO A 82 47.75 20.15 -23.67
CA PRO A 82 47.45 19.13 -24.66
C PRO A 82 46.38 18.15 -24.16
N SER A 83 45.33 17.97 -24.97
CA SER A 83 44.21 17.06 -24.71
C SER A 83 44.67 15.59 -24.63
N PRO A 84 44.19 14.79 -23.65
CA PRO A 84 44.41 13.35 -23.65
C PRO A 84 43.66 12.67 -24.81
N PRO A 85 44.15 11.52 -25.32
CA PRO A 85 43.54 10.83 -26.44
C PRO A 85 42.13 10.31 -26.11
N PRO A 86 41.20 10.29 -27.07
CA PRO A 86 39.83 9.86 -26.85
C PRO A 86 39.78 8.35 -26.54
N LEU A 87 39.16 8.00 -25.41
CA LEU A 87 38.79 6.63 -25.08
C LEU A 87 37.71 6.16 -26.07
N GLN A 88 38.08 5.21 -26.92
CA GLN A 88 37.16 4.54 -27.83
C GLN A 88 36.18 3.69 -27.00
N ARG A 89 34.95 4.18 -26.82
CA ARG A 89 33.86 3.35 -26.29
C ARG A 89 33.40 2.38 -27.40
N PRO A 90 33.23 1.08 -27.11
CA PRO A 90 32.66 0.13 -28.06
C PRO A 90 31.27 0.61 -28.51
N GLN A 91 31.11 0.88 -29.80
CA GLN A 91 29.81 1.23 -30.37
C GLN A 91 28.98 -0.05 -30.49
N LEU A 92 27.89 -0.12 -29.72
CA LEU A 92 26.85 -1.13 -29.90
C LEU A 92 26.18 -0.87 -31.26
N GLN A 93 26.35 -1.81 -32.19
CA GLN A 93 25.71 -1.79 -33.50
C GLN A 93 24.19 -1.91 -33.33
N SER A 94 23.45 -0.95 -33.87
CA SER A 94 21.99 -0.97 -33.95
C SER A 94 21.54 -2.10 -34.87
N ALA A 95 20.79 -3.06 -34.34
CA ALA A 95 20.11 -4.07 -35.16
C ALA A 95 18.98 -3.41 -35.99
N PRO A 96 18.72 -3.88 -37.22
CA PRO A 96 17.67 -3.34 -38.07
C PRO A 96 16.29 -3.57 -37.45
N LEU A 97 15.56 -2.47 -37.24
CA LEU A 97 14.17 -2.48 -36.79
C LEU A 97 13.30 -3.20 -37.82
N ALA A 98 12.67 -4.30 -37.40
CA ALA A 98 11.60 -4.93 -38.16
C ALA A 98 10.39 -3.99 -38.21
N GLU A 99 10.09 -3.50 -39.40
CA GLU A 99 8.87 -2.77 -39.69
C GLU A 99 7.65 -3.71 -39.68
N LYS A 100 6.52 -3.15 -39.24
CA LYS A 100 5.14 -3.60 -39.47
C LYS A 100 4.64 -4.79 -38.64
N SER A 101 3.90 -4.45 -37.59
CA SER A 101 2.71 -5.21 -37.20
C SER A 101 1.61 -4.24 -36.80
N SER A 102 0.64 -4.09 -37.70
CA SER A 102 -0.60 -3.36 -37.50
C SER A 102 -1.37 -3.96 -36.33
N THR A 103 -1.66 -3.14 -35.31
CA THR A 103 -2.54 -3.51 -34.21
C THR A 103 -4.00 -3.19 -34.56
N PRO A 104 -4.96 -4.10 -34.33
CA PRO A 104 -6.38 -3.83 -34.59
C PRO A 104 -6.93 -2.82 -33.57
N ARG A 105 -7.67 -1.84 -34.07
CA ARG A 105 -8.43 -0.84 -33.31
C ARG A 105 -9.44 -1.55 -32.38
N PRO A 106 -9.37 -1.42 -31.05
CA PRO A 106 -10.43 -1.93 -30.20
C PRO A 106 -11.68 -1.04 -30.32
N ALA A 107 -12.81 -1.70 -30.54
CA ALA A 107 -14.13 -1.10 -30.61
C ALA A 107 -14.46 -0.34 -29.32
N GLN A 108 -14.97 0.89 -29.47
CA GLN A 108 -15.60 1.66 -28.41
C GLN A 108 -16.76 0.86 -27.81
N ARG A 109 -16.65 0.51 -26.53
CA ARG A 109 -17.75 -0.02 -25.72
C ARG A 109 -18.46 1.15 -25.04
N PRO A 110 -19.81 1.14 -24.91
CA PRO A 110 -20.56 2.26 -24.38
C PRO A 110 -20.26 2.50 -22.89
N ASP A 111 -20.14 3.78 -22.51
CA ASP A 111 -20.05 4.27 -21.14
C ASP A 111 -21.16 3.71 -20.24
N PRO A 112 -20.84 3.15 -19.06
CA PRO A 112 -21.77 3.13 -17.95
C PRO A 112 -21.66 4.44 -17.14
N ALA A 113 -22.83 4.91 -16.71
CA ALA A 113 -23.13 6.14 -15.98
C ALA A 113 -22.17 6.53 -14.83
N PRO A 114 -22.12 7.82 -14.44
CA PRO A 114 -21.24 8.32 -13.40
C PRO A 114 -21.77 7.96 -12.02
N HIS A 115 -21.51 6.74 -11.55
CA HIS A 115 -21.47 6.49 -10.13
C HIS A 115 -20.17 7.09 -9.59
N ALA A 116 -20.28 8.02 -8.65
CA ALA A 116 -19.18 8.70 -7.98
C ALA A 116 -18.10 7.70 -7.54
N ALA A 117 -17.09 7.53 -8.39
CA ALA A 117 -15.90 6.78 -8.06
C ALA A 117 -15.18 7.57 -6.98
N GLN A 118 -15.15 7.05 -5.76
CA GLN A 118 -14.29 7.58 -4.70
C GLN A 118 -12.84 7.50 -5.21
N SER A 119 -12.32 8.61 -5.72
CA SER A 119 -10.95 8.79 -6.21
C SER A 119 -9.96 8.93 -5.05
N GLY A 120 -10.09 8.05 -4.06
CA GLY A 120 -9.28 8.07 -2.83
C GLY A 120 -8.21 6.97 -2.83
N PRO A 121 -7.16 7.13 -1.98
CA PRO A 121 -6.27 6.05 -1.59
C PRO A 121 -7.09 4.82 -1.16
N GLY A 122 -6.69 3.63 -1.59
CA GLY A 122 -7.52 2.44 -1.39
C GLY A 122 -6.80 1.13 -1.70
N LEU A 123 -7.22 0.06 -1.02
CA LEU A 123 -6.80 -1.33 -1.22
C LEU A 123 -7.82 -2.07 -2.09
N SER A 124 -7.35 -2.99 -2.94
CA SER A 124 -8.17 -3.88 -3.76
C SER A 124 -7.44 -5.21 -4.02
N ALA A 125 -8.20 -6.29 -4.18
CA ALA A 125 -7.69 -7.63 -4.53
C ALA A 125 -7.92 -8.02 -6.01
N ASP A 126 -8.43 -7.09 -6.84
CA ASP A 126 -8.77 -7.36 -8.24
C ASP A 126 -7.74 -6.83 -9.25
N THR A 127 -7.68 -7.48 -10.42
CA THR A 127 -6.96 -7.06 -11.64
C THR A 127 -7.57 -5.83 -12.33
N GLY A 128 -8.64 -5.26 -11.79
CA GLY A 128 -9.32 -4.08 -12.33
C GLY A 128 -8.50 -2.80 -12.20
N ALA A 129 -8.59 -1.94 -13.21
CA ALA A 129 -7.89 -0.67 -13.28
C ALA A 129 -8.14 0.17 -12.02
N LEU A 130 -7.06 0.51 -11.29
CA LEU A 130 -7.11 1.48 -10.21
C LEU A 130 -7.66 2.80 -10.74
N SER A 131 -8.81 3.23 -10.22
CA SER A 131 -9.42 4.51 -10.56
C SER A 131 -8.45 5.66 -10.32
N ARG A 132 -8.53 6.65 -11.21
CA ARG A 132 -7.72 7.86 -11.38
C ARG A 132 -7.00 8.37 -10.11
N PRO A 133 -5.71 8.73 -10.22
CA PRO A 133 -4.90 9.18 -9.09
C PRO A 133 -5.52 10.39 -8.36
N ALA A 134 -5.45 10.35 -7.02
CA ALA A 134 -5.69 11.52 -6.18
C ALA A 134 -4.66 12.60 -6.51
N GLN A 135 -4.97 13.88 -6.24
CA GLN A 135 -4.03 14.98 -6.49
C GLN A 135 -2.78 14.84 -5.59
N ALA A 136 -1.72 14.25 -6.14
CA ALA A 136 -0.42 14.13 -5.49
C ALA A 136 0.65 14.86 -6.30
N ALA A 137 1.66 15.39 -5.61
CA ALA A 137 2.73 16.18 -6.22
C ALA A 137 3.65 15.35 -7.15
N GLY A 138 3.60 14.01 -7.03
CA GLY A 138 4.29 13.10 -7.94
C GLY A 138 4.20 11.63 -7.50
N ASN A 139 4.70 10.75 -8.37
CA ASN A 139 4.85 9.31 -8.11
C ASN A 139 6.23 9.01 -7.50
N LEU A 140 6.25 8.08 -6.54
CA LEU A 140 7.49 7.59 -5.93
C LEU A 140 8.30 6.73 -6.92
N ALA A 141 9.64 6.82 -6.87
CA ALA A 141 10.53 5.98 -7.69
C ALA A 141 10.40 4.50 -7.33
N GLN A 142 10.59 3.59 -8.30
CA GLN A 142 10.39 2.15 -8.11
C GLN A 142 11.20 1.57 -6.94
N SER A 143 12.48 1.93 -6.81
CA SER A 143 13.33 1.46 -5.70
C SER A 143 12.81 1.86 -4.32
N ALA A 144 12.11 2.99 -4.22
CA ALA A 144 11.48 3.44 -3.00
C ALA A 144 10.16 2.69 -2.74
N GLN A 145 9.42 2.36 -3.80
CA GLN A 145 8.25 1.49 -3.69
C GLN A 145 8.64 0.10 -3.15
N ASP A 146 9.74 -0.47 -3.65
CA ASP A 146 10.24 -1.77 -3.20
C ASP A 146 10.67 -1.74 -1.73
N LYS A 147 11.34 -0.66 -1.28
CA LYS A 147 11.71 -0.48 0.13
C LYS A 147 10.48 -0.39 1.04
N VAL A 148 9.49 0.42 0.66
CA VAL A 148 8.24 0.52 1.42
C VAL A 148 7.52 -0.82 1.44
N LEU A 149 7.42 -1.50 0.29
CA LEU A 149 6.80 -2.81 0.20
C LEU A 149 7.50 -3.82 1.12
N ALA A 150 8.83 -3.87 1.13
CA ALA A 150 9.59 -4.73 2.02
C ALA A 150 9.31 -4.42 3.51
N GLN A 151 9.23 -3.14 3.88
CA GLN A 151 8.89 -2.73 5.25
C GLN A 151 7.48 -3.17 5.65
N VAL A 152 6.50 -3.03 4.74
CA VAL A 152 5.11 -3.46 4.99
C VAL A 152 5.03 -4.99 5.11
N ILE A 153 5.71 -5.72 4.22
CA ILE A 153 5.75 -7.18 4.25
C ILE A 153 6.39 -7.70 5.53
N ALA A 154 7.43 -7.03 6.05
CA ALA A 154 8.06 -7.40 7.32
C ALA A 154 7.09 -7.34 8.52
N MET A 155 6.05 -6.49 8.44
CA MET A 155 4.99 -6.37 9.45
C MET A 155 3.75 -7.22 9.12
N TRP A 156 3.73 -7.86 7.96
CA TRP A 156 2.53 -8.53 7.46
C TRP A 156 2.48 -10.00 7.87
N HIS A 157 1.66 -10.28 8.88
CA HIS A 157 1.40 -11.63 9.36
C HIS A 157 0.19 -12.24 8.63
N PHE A 158 0.46 -12.89 7.50
CA PHE A 158 -0.54 -13.65 6.75
C PHE A 158 0.09 -14.92 6.18
N ASN A 159 -0.63 -16.04 6.22
CA ASN A 159 -0.17 -17.29 5.60
C ASN A 159 -0.32 -17.21 4.08
N SER A 160 0.65 -16.60 3.40
CA SER A 160 0.72 -16.49 1.94
C SER A 160 0.85 -17.85 1.24
N GLY A 161 1.30 -18.89 1.94
CA GLY A 161 1.40 -20.25 1.41
C GLY A 161 0.05 -20.82 0.96
N ALA A 162 -1.05 -20.42 1.61
CA ALA A 162 -2.41 -20.80 1.21
C ALA A 162 -2.83 -20.20 -0.15
N LEU A 163 -2.11 -19.18 -0.64
CA LEU A 163 -2.37 -18.49 -1.90
C LEU A 163 -1.36 -18.87 -3.00
N ARG A 164 -0.49 -19.85 -2.75
CA ARG A 164 0.49 -20.29 -3.74
C ARG A 164 -0.23 -20.87 -4.96
N GLY A 165 0.13 -20.39 -6.15
CA GLY A 165 -0.52 -20.77 -7.40
C GLY A 165 -1.83 -20.04 -7.68
N SER A 166 -2.27 -19.13 -6.80
CA SER A 166 -3.36 -18.21 -7.13
C SER A 166 -2.84 -17.07 -8.01
N ASP A 167 -3.65 -16.63 -8.98
CA ASP A 167 -3.37 -15.43 -9.79
C ASP A 167 -3.82 -14.13 -9.13
N MET A 168 -4.07 -14.17 -7.82
CA MET A 168 -4.54 -13.01 -7.08
C MET A 168 -3.44 -11.94 -6.99
N VAL A 169 -3.79 -10.71 -7.31
CA VAL A 169 -2.90 -9.55 -7.25
C VAL A 169 -3.45 -8.58 -6.23
N LEU A 170 -2.68 -8.29 -5.20
CA LEU A 170 -3.01 -7.23 -4.25
C LEU A 170 -2.53 -5.91 -4.82
N SER A 171 -3.41 -4.92 -4.84
CA SER A 171 -3.06 -3.56 -5.25
C SER A 171 -3.49 -2.52 -4.23
N ALA A 172 -2.58 -1.57 -3.95
CA ALA A 172 -2.78 -0.50 -2.99
C ALA A 172 -2.36 0.83 -3.60
N SER A 173 -3.27 1.82 -3.62
CA SER A 173 -2.90 3.20 -3.90
C SER A 173 -2.75 3.95 -2.58
N LEU A 174 -1.54 4.40 -2.30
CA LEU A 174 -1.13 5.04 -1.05
C LEU A 174 -0.80 6.51 -1.31
N LEU A 175 -1.16 7.37 -0.37
CA LEU A 175 -0.77 8.78 -0.36
C LEU A 175 0.07 9.02 0.89
N ILE A 176 1.35 9.33 0.67
CA ILE A 176 2.37 9.38 1.70
C ILE A 176 2.68 10.84 2.02
N ASN A 177 2.65 11.15 3.31
CA ASN A 177 2.98 12.46 3.85
C ASN A 177 4.50 12.63 4.01
N ARG A 178 4.94 13.86 4.25
CA ARG A 178 6.37 14.20 4.43
C ARG A 178 7.02 13.48 5.62
N ASP A 179 6.25 13.16 6.65
CA ASP A 179 6.68 12.47 7.86
C ASP A 179 6.72 10.93 7.71
N GLY A 180 6.41 10.41 6.52
CA GLY A 180 6.33 8.96 6.29
C GLY A 180 5.03 8.33 6.75
N THR A 181 4.04 9.10 7.22
CA THR A 181 2.71 8.57 7.50
C THR A 181 1.87 8.47 6.23
N LEU A 182 0.84 7.63 6.27
CA LEU A 182 -0.15 7.52 5.20
C LEU A 182 -1.31 8.45 5.48
N SER A 183 -1.87 9.07 4.45
CA SER A 183 -3.04 9.93 4.56
C SER A 183 -4.37 9.17 4.65
N GLY A 184 -5.40 9.87 5.15
CA GLY A 184 -6.79 9.41 5.13
C GLY A 184 -7.04 8.20 6.05
N PRO A 185 -7.87 7.23 5.62
CA PRO A 185 -8.25 6.08 6.45
C PRO A 185 -7.11 5.07 6.65
N MET A 186 -5.98 5.25 5.98
CA MET A 186 -4.78 4.42 6.16
C MET A 186 -3.79 5.01 7.17
N HIS A 187 -4.05 6.20 7.70
CA HIS A 187 -3.19 6.82 8.72
C HIS A 187 -3.15 5.94 9.98
N LYS A 188 -1.98 5.87 10.64
CA LYS A 188 -1.80 5.06 11.85
C LYS A 188 -2.78 5.39 12.98
N ASP A 189 -3.09 6.69 13.14
CA ASP A 189 -3.97 7.21 14.20
C ASP A 189 -5.44 7.31 13.76
N ALA A 190 -5.78 6.94 12.52
CA ALA A 190 -7.16 6.93 12.07
C ALA A 190 -7.96 5.82 12.77
N PRO A 191 -9.27 6.00 13.04
CA PRO A 191 -10.12 4.94 13.55
C PRO A 191 -10.03 3.68 12.67
N TRP A 192 -10.10 2.49 13.28
CA TRP A 192 -10.11 1.24 12.53
C TRP A 192 -11.42 1.09 11.75
N ASN A 193 -11.38 1.43 10.46
CA ASN A 193 -12.50 1.30 9.54
C ASN A 193 -12.02 0.69 8.20
N PRO A 194 -12.08 -0.65 8.05
CA PRO A 194 -11.65 -1.30 6.82
C PRO A 194 -12.50 -0.92 5.60
N ASP A 195 -13.78 -0.59 5.78
CA ASP A 195 -14.68 -0.22 4.67
C ASP A 195 -14.29 1.13 4.03
N ALA A 196 -13.68 2.02 4.81
CA ALA A 196 -13.15 3.29 4.30
C ALA A 196 -11.82 3.12 3.54
N ALA A 197 -11.02 2.10 3.85
CA ALA A 197 -9.68 1.91 3.29
C ALA A 197 -9.63 0.87 2.17
N ILE A 198 -10.53 -0.12 2.18
CA ILE A 198 -10.57 -1.23 1.22
C ILE A 198 -11.80 -1.05 0.33
N LYS A 199 -11.58 -0.96 -0.98
CA LYS A 199 -12.64 -0.74 -1.96
C LYS A 199 -13.57 -1.96 -2.00
N GLY A 200 -14.86 -1.75 -1.75
CA GLY A 200 -15.87 -2.81 -1.82
C GLY A 200 -15.80 -3.82 -0.69
N TYR A 201 -15.15 -3.50 0.43
CA TYR A 201 -14.95 -4.39 1.57
C TYR A 201 -16.25 -5.02 2.10
N SER A 202 -17.29 -4.22 2.30
CA SER A 202 -18.63 -4.69 2.70
C SER A 202 -19.27 -5.71 1.75
N LYS A 203 -18.83 -5.78 0.49
CA LYS A 203 -19.33 -6.72 -0.52
C LYS A 203 -18.48 -7.99 -0.63
N LEU A 204 -17.30 -8.02 0.01
CA LEU A 204 -16.43 -9.18 -0.05
C LEU A 204 -17.00 -10.31 0.82
N PRO A 205 -17.01 -11.56 0.32
CA PRO A 205 -17.39 -12.70 1.13
C PRO A 205 -16.43 -12.86 2.30
N ASP A 206 -16.96 -13.29 3.45
CA ASP A 206 -16.12 -13.67 4.58
C ASP A 206 -15.24 -14.86 4.18
N GLY A 207 -13.93 -14.71 4.30
CA GLY A 207 -12.98 -15.71 3.84
C GLY A 207 -11.55 -15.20 3.78
N THR A 208 -10.70 -15.97 3.09
CA THR A 208 -9.25 -15.74 3.00
C THR A 208 -8.91 -14.36 2.43
N THR A 209 -9.60 -13.92 1.36
CA THR A 209 -9.35 -12.62 0.71
C THR A 209 -9.65 -11.45 1.64
N LYS A 210 -10.78 -11.48 2.33
CA LYS A 210 -11.18 -10.43 3.27
C LYS A 210 -10.17 -10.31 4.42
N ARG A 211 -9.82 -11.45 5.04
CA ARG A 211 -8.81 -11.52 6.10
C ARG A 211 -7.44 -11.05 5.61
N MET A 212 -7.05 -11.39 4.38
CA MET A 212 -5.79 -10.96 3.77
C MET A 212 -5.73 -9.42 3.63
N LEU A 213 -6.80 -8.80 3.14
CA LEU A 213 -6.86 -7.34 2.99
C LEU A 213 -6.85 -6.63 4.34
N GLU A 214 -7.54 -7.16 5.34
CA GLU A 214 -7.53 -6.63 6.71
C GLU A 214 -6.14 -6.70 7.34
N THR A 215 -5.48 -7.86 7.28
CA THR A 215 -4.13 -8.01 7.83
C THR A 215 -3.11 -7.16 7.07
N PHE A 216 -3.31 -6.96 5.77
CA PHE A 216 -2.46 -6.07 4.98
C PHE A 216 -2.68 -4.59 5.36
N LEU A 217 -3.93 -4.16 5.56
CA LEU A 217 -4.24 -2.82 6.08
C LEU A 217 -3.63 -2.60 7.47
N LEU A 218 -3.72 -3.60 8.34
CA LEU A 218 -3.09 -3.57 9.65
C LEU A 218 -1.57 -3.42 9.53
N ALA A 219 -0.93 -4.22 8.68
CA ALA A 219 0.51 -4.13 8.43
C ALA A 219 0.93 -2.75 7.90
N LEU A 220 0.14 -2.16 7.00
CA LEU A 220 0.36 -0.79 6.52
C LEU A 220 0.31 0.26 7.63
N ARG A 221 -0.58 0.10 8.61
CA ARG A 221 -0.66 0.99 9.78
C ARG A 221 0.52 0.78 10.73
N MET A 222 0.87 -0.47 11.00
CA MET A 222 2.00 -0.84 11.87
C MET A 222 3.36 -0.45 11.29
N ALA A 223 3.48 -0.44 9.95
CA ALA A 223 4.71 -0.06 9.26
C ALA A 223 5.00 1.45 9.30
N GLN A 224 4.07 2.30 9.75
CA GLN A 224 4.28 3.75 9.82
C GLN A 224 5.10 4.15 11.05
N PRO A 225 6.06 5.09 10.92
CA PRO A 225 6.39 5.84 9.71
C PRO A 225 7.21 5.03 8.70
N LEU A 226 6.92 5.25 7.41
CA LEU A 226 7.59 4.61 6.29
C LEU A 226 8.99 5.20 6.09
N GLN A 227 9.97 4.34 5.79
CA GLN A 227 11.33 4.77 5.46
C GLN A 227 11.37 5.27 4.01
N LEU A 228 11.38 6.58 3.85
CA LEU A 228 11.34 7.24 2.55
C LEU A 228 12.75 7.55 2.03
N PRO A 229 12.97 7.51 0.70
CA PRO A 229 14.21 7.99 0.11
C PRO A 229 14.37 9.51 0.35
N PRO A 230 15.59 10.05 0.19
CA PRO A 230 15.83 11.48 0.20
C PRO A 230 14.87 12.22 -0.75
N ASP A 231 14.50 13.45 -0.40
CA ASP A 231 13.52 14.21 -1.17
C ASP A 231 14.09 14.58 -2.56
N ASP A 232 13.51 14.02 -3.61
CA ASP A 232 13.83 14.35 -5.00
C ASP A 232 13.38 15.77 -5.45
N GLY A 233 12.91 16.62 -4.53
CA GLY A 233 12.45 17.99 -4.81
C GLY A 233 11.05 18.09 -5.42
N LYS A 234 10.32 16.98 -5.54
CA LYS A 234 8.96 16.92 -6.13
C LYS A 234 7.85 17.33 -5.16
N GLY A 235 8.20 17.71 -3.92
CA GLY A 235 7.23 18.08 -2.89
C GLY A 235 6.47 16.88 -2.32
N TRP A 236 5.58 17.19 -1.37
CA TRP A 236 4.74 16.24 -0.60
C TRP A 236 3.31 16.77 -0.57
N PRO A 237 2.28 15.91 -0.50
CA PRO A 237 2.32 14.45 -0.40
C PRO A 237 2.60 13.75 -1.74
N ARG A 238 3.15 12.52 -1.65
CA ARG A 238 3.49 11.69 -2.82
C ARG A 238 2.56 10.50 -2.95
N GLN A 239 2.24 10.13 -4.17
CA GLN A 239 1.47 8.93 -4.45
C GLN A 239 2.38 7.75 -4.73
N MET A 240 1.96 6.58 -4.28
CA MET A 240 2.60 5.31 -4.55
C MET A 240 1.55 4.26 -4.85
N ILE A 241 1.81 3.42 -5.85
CA ILE A 241 0.98 2.27 -6.16
C ILE A 241 1.80 1.03 -5.85
N LEU A 242 1.36 0.23 -4.88
CA LEU A 242 1.92 -1.10 -4.65
C LEU A 242 1.10 -2.12 -5.41
N ARG A 243 1.78 -3.05 -6.08
CA ARG A 243 1.14 -4.16 -6.78
C ARG A 243 2.02 -5.39 -6.67
N PHE A 244 1.52 -6.46 -6.07
CA PHE A 244 2.27 -7.70 -5.92
C PHE A 244 1.32 -8.90 -5.82
N LYS A 245 1.84 -10.10 -6.10
CA LYS A 245 1.14 -11.36 -5.88
C LYS A 245 1.50 -11.89 -4.50
N PRO A 246 0.56 -12.06 -3.56
CA PRO A 246 0.84 -12.61 -2.24
C PRO A 246 1.51 -14.00 -2.29
N GLY A 247 1.13 -14.83 -3.27
CA GLY A 247 1.71 -16.16 -3.46
C GLY A 247 3.20 -16.17 -3.84
N ASP A 248 3.76 -15.05 -4.29
CA ASP A 248 5.17 -14.93 -4.64
C ASP A 248 6.04 -14.57 -3.43
N LEU A 249 5.43 -14.25 -2.28
CA LEU A 249 6.14 -13.82 -1.07
C LEU A 249 6.59 -14.96 -0.16
N SER A 250 6.04 -16.17 -0.34
CA SER A 250 6.47 -17.34 0.42
C SER A 250 7.85 -17.80 -0.06
N ARG A 251 8.89 -17.57 0.76
CA ARG A 251 10.19 -18.24 0.60
C ARG A 251 10.14 -19.64 1.19
#